data_AF-A0A6A7B635-F1
#
_entry.id   AF-A0A6A7B635-F1
#
_cell.length_a   1.000
_cell.length_b   1.000
_cell.length_c   1.000
_cell.angle_alpha   90.00
_cell.angle_beta   90.00
_cell.angle_gamma   90.00
#
_symmetry.space_group_name_H-M   'P 1'
#
loop_
_entity.id
_entity.type
_entity.pdbx_description
1 polymer ?
#
loop_
_entity_poly.entity_id
_entity_poly.type
_entity_poly.pdbx_seq_one_letter_code
_entity_poly.pdbx_strand_id
1 'polypeptide(L)'
;MAKKGGAAGGGEGSKKAQGQARKADAAASKQAAKNQQAEKAEAEEWSKGAKSNAKAEAAAEKAAEAARKKAEKEALLREEEASLPSKPKGKAPKAEKKSRGIDSALGNFDAKPGALNASGIDNALDALDITGSAQDKLDRHPERRFKAAYAAFEERRLDEMKDEKGLRRNQKIDQIRKEFEKHPENPFNQVSATYNMSKEEMAALRDAEKDKKEKRLVGV
;
A
#
# COMPACT_ATOMS: atom_id res chain seq x y z
N MET A 1 -22.70 83.73 6.73
CA MET A 1 -21.37 84.21 7.16
C MET A 1 -20.67 83.08 7.91
N ALA A 2 -19.42 82.81 7.56
CA ALA A 2 -18.65 81.64 7.95
C ALA A 2 -18.11 81.70 9.39
N LYS A 3 -17.92 80.52 10.03
CA LYS A 3 -16.63 80.18 10.67
C LYS A 3 -16.43 78.68 10.86
N LYS A 4 -15.30 78.22 10.31
CA LYS A 4 -14.59 76.94 10.46
C LYS A 4 -14.21 76.60 11.91
N GLY A 5 -13.99 75.30 12.13
CA GLY A 5 -13.08 74.72 13.13
C GLY A 5 -13.84 73.82 14.10
N GLY A 6 -13.72 72.50 14.13
CA GLY A 6 -12.57 71.64 13.87
C GLY A 6 -12.24 70.88 15.16
N ALA A 7 -12.75 69.66 15.32
CA ALA A 7 -12.26 68.70 16.32
C ALA A 7 -12.63 67.28 15.88
N ALA A 8 -11.76 66.72 15.05
CA ALA A 8 -11.72 65.31 14.73
C ALA A 8 -11.32 64.53 16.01
N GLY A 9 -12.28 63.91 16.68
CA GLY A 9 -12.04 63.05 17.86
C GLY A 9 -12.35 61.56 17.63
N GLY A 10 -12.69 61.14 16.40
CA GLY A 10 -13.16 59.78 16.12
C GLY A 10 -12.08 58.75 15.78
N GLY A 11 -10.83 59.17 15.53
CA GLY A 11 -9.79 58.28 14.99
C GLY A 11 -8.86 57.65 16.03
N GLU A 12 -8.52 58.37 17.10
CA GLU A 12 -7.49 57.93 18.06
C GLU A 12 -8.03 56.98 19.13
N GLY A 13 -9.26 57.21 19.60
CA GLY A 13 -9.97 56.29 20.50
C GLY A 13 -10.25 54.94 19.85
N SER A 14 -10.63 54.92 18.57
CA SER A 14 -10.92 53.69 17.81
C SER A 14 -9.66 52.85 17.58
N LYS A 15 -8.52 53.46 17.25
CA LYS A 15 -7.25 52.72 17.07
C LYS A 15 -6.72 52.17 18.40
N LYS A 16 -6.86 52.93 19.48
CA LYS A 16 -6.47 52.47 20.83
C LYS A 16 -7.37 51.33 21.32
N ALA A 17 -8.68 51.42 21.09
CA ALA A 17 -9.64 50.36 21.37
C ALA A 17 -9.36 49.09 20.55
N GLN A 18 -9.06 49.21 19.26
CA GLN A 18 -8.65 48.07 18.43
C GLN A 18 -7.33 47.43 18.89
N GLY A 19 -6.36 48.23 19.33
CA GLY A 19 -5.11 47.73 19.88
C GLY A 19 -5.30 46.98 21.21
N GLN A 20 -6.19 47.46 22.07
CA GLN A 20 -6.56 46.78 23.31
C GLN A 20 -7.36 45.49 23.03
N ALA A 21 -8.28 45.50 22.08
CA ALA A 21 -9.01 44.32 21.63
C ALA A 21 -8.05 43.23 21.10
N ARG A 22 -7.10 43.58 20.22
CA ARG A 22 -6.09 42.63 19.72
C ARG A 22 -5.20 42.06 20.82
N LYS A 23 -4.88 42.85 21.85
CA LYS A 23 -4.14 42.35 23.03
C LYS A 23 -4.98 41.41 23.88
N ALA A 24 -6.28 41.70 24.03
CA ALA A 24 -7.22 40.83 24.73
C ALA A 24 -7.43 39.51 23.97
N ASP A 25 -7.60 39.54 22.65
CA ASP A 25 -7.74 38.36 21.80
C ASP A 25 -6.45 37.50 21.80
N ALA A 26 -5.28 38.13 21.80
CA ALA A 26 -4.00 37.43 21.92
C ALA A 26 -3.81 36.81 23.31
N ALA A 27 -4.30 37.45 24.37
CA ALA A 27 -4.27 36.88 25.71
C ALA A 27 -5.28 35.73 25.85
N ALA A 28 -6.49 35.88 25.32
CA ALA A 28 -7.54 34.87 25.31
C ALA A 28 -7.13 33.63 24.50
N SER A 29 -6.53 33.81 23.32
CA SER A 29 -6.02 32.69 22.51
C SER A 29 -4.87 31.94 23.19
N LYS A 30 -3.96 32.65 23.86
CA LYS A 30 -2.91 32.01 24.69
C LYS A 30 -3.49 31.26 25.88
N GLN A 31 -4.52 31.81 26.53
CA GLN A 31 -5.20 31.13 27.63
C GLN A 31 -5.97 29.91 27.14
N ALA A 32 -6.67 30.00 26.01
CA ALA A 32 -7.36 28.89 25.38
C ALA A 32 -6.38 27.77 24.99
N ALA A 33 -5.21 28.10 24.43
CA ALA A 33 -4.19 27.12 24.12
C ALA A 33 -3.64 26.41 25.37
N LYS A 34 -3.44 27.15 26.47
CA LYS A 34 -3.03 26.56 27.76
C LYS A 34 -4.11 25.66 28.34
N ASN A 35 -5.37 26.09 28.31
CA ASN A 35 -6.50 25.30 28.78
C ASN A 35 -6.65 24.01 27.94
N GLN A 36 -6.52 24.08 26.61
CA GLN A 36 -6.52 22.90 25.76
C GLN A 36 -5.36 21.94 26.05
N GLN A 37 -4.17 22.46 26.41
CA GLN A 37 -3.05 21.62 26.82
C GLN A 37 -3.32 20.95 28.16
N ALA A 38 -3.90 21.66 29.13
CA ALA A 38 -4.29 21.10 30.42
C ALA A 38 -5.39 20.04 30.27
N GLU A 39 -6.44 20.31 29.48
CA GLU A 39 -7.51 19.36 29.19
C GLU A 39 -7.00 18.10 28.50
N LYS A 40 -6.03 18.22 27.58
CA LYS A 40 -5.38 17.06 26.95
C LYS A 40 -4.55 16.25 27.96
N ALA A 41 -3.78 16.92 28.81
CA ALA A 41 -2.99 16.25 29.84
C ALA A 41 -3.88 15.53 30.87
N GLU A 42 -4.97 16.17 31.30
CA GLU A 42 -5.98 15.57 32.17
C GLU A 42 -6.69 14.40 31.47
N ALA A 43 -7.07 14.53 30.20
CA ALA A 43 -7.66 13.43 29.45
C ALA A 43 -6.70 12.23 29.32
N GLU A 44 -5.41 12.48 29.08
CA GLU A 44 -4.38 11.43 29.06
C GLU A 44 -4.25 10.77 30.44
N GLU A 45 -4.26 11.54 31.53
CA GLU A 45 -4.20 11.01 32.89
C GLU A 45 -5.44 10.18 33.26
N TRP A 46 -6.64 10.65 32.92
CA TRP A 46 -7.89 9.91 33.08
C TRP A 46 -7.93 8.66 32.19
N SER A 47 -7.29 8.68 31.02
CA SER A 47 -7.26 7.51 30.12
C SER A 47 -6.35 6.37 30.64
N LYS A 48 -5.34 6.66 31.47
CA LYS A 48 -4.42 5.66 32.03
C LYS A 48 -5.10 4.68 33.00
N GLY A 49 -6.26 5.04 33.56
CA GLY A 49 -7.06 4.16 34.42
C GLY A 49 -8.19 3.41 33.69
N ALA A 50 -8.49 3.78 32.45
CA ALA A 50 -9.54 3.14 31.68
C ALA A 50 -9.07 1.77 31.16
N LYS A 51 -9.86 0.73 31.44
CA LYS A 51 -9.60 -0.63 30.91
C LYS A 51 -9.56 -0.57 29.39
N SER A 52 -8.51 -1.13 28.79
CA SER A 52 -8.26 -1.03 27.35
C SER A 52 -9.43 -1.57 26.52
N ASN A 53 -10.16 -0.68 25.86
CA ASN A 53 -11.20 -1.01 24.89
C ASN A 53 -10.67 -1.09 23.46
N ALA A 54 -9.35 -0.97 23.29
CA ALA A 54 -8.65 -0.92 22.00
C ALA A 54 -9.00 -2.08 21.06
N LYS A 55 -9.31 -3.27 21.59
CA LYS A 55 -9.74 -4.42 20.77
C LYS A 55 -11.18 -4.27 20.27
N ALA A 56 -12.07 -3.67 21.06
CA ALA A 56 -13.45 -3.41 20.65
C ALA A 56 -13.53 -2.22 19.68
N GLU A 57 -12.74 -1.16 19.91
CA GLU A 57 -12.66 0.00 19.01
C GLU A 57 -12.05 -0.37 17.66
N ALA A 58 -10.95 -1.14 17.63
CA ALA A 58 -10.39 -1.64 16.38
C ALA A 58 -11.35 -2.59 15.62
N ALA A 59 -12.19 -3.34 16.34
CA ALA A 59 -13.23 -4.17 15.71
C ALA A 59 -14.39 -3.32 15.17
N ALA A 60 -14.80 -2.29 15.90
CA ALA A 60 -15.85 -1.35 15.49
C ALA A 60 -15.42 -0.50 14.28
N GLU A 61 -14.17 -0.02 14.24
CA GLU A 61 -13.62 0.70 13.10
C GLU A 61 -13.53 -0.18 11.85
N LYS A 62 -13.06 -1.43 11.98
CA LYS A 62 -13.03 -2.37 10.85
C LYS A 62 -14.44 -2.71 10.34
N ALA A 63 -15.42 -2.83 11.24
CA ALA A 63 -16.81 -3.06 10.86
C ALA A 63 -17.42 -1.82 10.17
N ALA A 64 -17.13 -0.61 10.65
CA ALA A 64 -17.59 0.63 10.05
C ALA A 64 -16.95 0.85 8.66
N GLU A 65 -15.65 0.63 8.51
CA GLU A 65 -14.94 0.66 7.23
C GLU A 65 -15.52 -0.35 6.22
N ALA A 66 -15.77 -1.57 6.65
CA ALA A 66 -16.38 -2.60 5.80
C ALA A 66 -17.82 -2.23 5.39
N ALA A 67 -18.60 -1.64 6.30
CA ALA A 67 -19.95 -1.17 6.01
C ALA A 67 -19.94 0.00 5.00
N ARG A 68 -18.99 0.94 5.12
CA ARG A 68 -18.84 2.05 4.16
C ARG A 68 -18.44 1.54 2.78
N LYS A 69 -17.43 0.66 2.70
CA LYS A 69 -17.00 0.05 1.42
C LYS A 69 -18.10 -0.79 0.78
N LYS A 70 -18.92 -1.48 1.59
CA LYS A 70 -20.09 -2.23 1.10
C LYS A 70 -21.17 -1.29 0.55
N ALA A 71 -21.48 -0.21 1.26
CA ALA A 71 -22.46 0.78 0.81
C ALA A 71 -22.03 1.48 -0.49
N GLU A 72 -20.74 1.84 -0.61
CA GLU A 72 -20.19 2.43 -1.84
C GLU A 72 -20.25 1.45 -3.02
N LYS A 73 -19.88 0.18 -2.80
CA LYS A 73 -19.97 -0.85 -3.83
C LYS A 73 -21.41 -1.12 -4.25
N GLU A 74 -22.36 -1.12 -3.32
CA GLU A 74 -23.78 -1.33 -3.63
C GLU A 74 -24.40 -0.13 -4.33
N ALA A 75 -23.98 1.09 -4.01
CA ALA A 75 -24.37 2.29 -4.74
C ALA A 75 -23.87 2.24 -6.18
N LEU A 76 -22.60 1.87 -6.39
CA LEU A 76 -22.00 1.75 -7.71
C LEU A 76 -22.68 0.63 -8.53
N LEU A 77 -22.96 -0.52 -7.92
CA LEU A 77 -23.67 -1.62 -8.59
C LEU A 77 -25.09 -1.22 -8.98
N ARG A 78 -25.78 -0.43 -8.14
CA ARG A 78 -27.11 0.08 -8.46
C ARG A 78 -27.11 1.14 -9.55
N GLU A 79 -26.08 1.98 -9.62
CA GLU A 79 -25.87 2.90 -10.74
C GLU A 79 -25.56 2.12 -12.03
N GLU A 80 -24.76 1.06 -11.95
CA GLU A 80 -24.52 0.15 -13.07
C GLU A 80 -25.82 -0.56 -13.51
N GLU A 81 -26.61 -1.12 -12.60
CA GLU A 81 -27.90 -1.77 -12.89
C GLU A 81 -28.95 -0.78 -13.44
N ALA A 82 -28.95 0.47 -12.98
CA ALA A 82 -29.84 1.50 -13.52
C ALA A 82 -29.42 1.99 -14.91
N SER A 83 -28.11 1.96 -15.20
CA SER A 83 -27.57 2.31 -16.53
C SER A 83 -27.73 1.18 -17.56
N LEU A 84 -27.96 -0.05 -17.10
CA LEU A 84 -28.31 -1.17 -17.98
C LEU A 84 -29.74 -0.98 -18.48
N PRO A 85 -29.96 -0.85 -19.80
CA PRO A 85 -31.29 -0.64 -20.34
C PRO A 85 -32.16 -1.88 -20.10
N SER A 86 -33.06 -1.81 -19.12
CA SER A 86 -34.18 -2.75 -18.95
C SER A 86 -35.21 -2.51 -20.05
N LYS A 87 -34.87 -2.91 -21.29
CA LYS A 87 -35.78 -2.83 -22.43
C LYS A 87 -36.91 -3.87 -22.22
N PRO A 88 -38.19 -3.46 -22.15
CA PRO A 88 -39.30 -4.40 -22.14
C PRO A 88 -39.34 -5.17 -23.47
N LYS A 89 -39.69 -6.46 -23.39
CA LYS A 89 -39.90 -7.37 -24.53
C LYS A 89 -40.73 -6.70 -25.63
N GLY A 90 -40.07 -6.32 -26.71
CA GLY A 90 -40.67 -5.88 -27.97
C GLY A 90 -40.07 -6.70 -29.12
N LYS A 91 -40.96 -7.18 -30.02
CA LYS A 91 -40.70 -8.13 -31.11
C LYS A 91 -39.64 -7.67 -32.15
N ALA A 92 -38.85 -8.68 -32.60
CA ALA A 92 -38.20 -8.89 -33.91
C ALA A 92 -36.88 -8.13 -34.27
N PRO A 93 -36.06 -8.63 -35.23
CA PRO A 93 -35.80 -9.99 -35.70
C PRO A 93 -34.34 -10.46 -35.44
N LYS A 94 -34.07 -11.72 -35.77
CA LYS A 94 -32.85 -12.50 -35.45
C LYS A 94 -31.58 -11.88 -36.07
N ALA A 95 -30.67 -11.37 -35.23
CA ALA A 95 -29.32 -10.99 -35.62
C ALA A 95 -28.32 -12.04 -35.11
N GLU A 96 -27.56 -12.62 -36.04
CA GLU A 96 -26.57 -13.67 -35.80
C GLU A 96 -25.51 -13.22 -34.79
N LYS A 97 -25.40 -13.97 -33.69
CA LYS A 97 -24.34 -13.79 -32.71
C LYS A 97 -23.01 -14.24 -33.33
N LYS A 98 -22.22 -13.30 -33.82
CA LYS A 98 -20.77 -13.50 -33.95
C LYS A 98 -20.22 -13.72 -32.54
N SER A 99 -19.85 -14.95 -32.23
CA SER A 99 -19.09 -15.33 -31.03
C SER A 99 -17.69 -14.72 -31.09
N ARG A 100 -17.57 -13.42 -30.83
CA ARG A 100 -16.30 -12.81 -30.41
C ARG A 100 -16.12 -13.01 -28.90
N GLY A 101 -16.23 -14.25 -28.47
CA GLY A 101 -16.07 -14.66 -27.08
C GLY A 101 -15.14 -15.86 -27.05
N ILE A 102 -14.05 -15.73 -26.29
CA ILE A 102 -13.10 -16.78 -25.91
C ILE A 102 -12.08 -17.16 -27.01
N ASP A 103 -12.47 -17.38 -28.26
CA ASP A 103 -11.52 -17.89 -29.28
C ASP A 103 -10.40 -16.89 -29.64
N SER A 104 -10.72 -15.59 -29.70
CA SER A 104 -9.70 -14.55 -29.93
C SER A 104 -8.79 -14.30 -28.71
N ALA A 105 -9.19 -14.74 -27.52
CA ALA A 105 -8.35 -14.69 -26.32
C ALA A 105 -7.49 -15.96 -26.19
N LEU A 106 -7.98 -17.11 -26.67
CA LEU A 106 -7.22 -18.36 -26.76
C LEU A 106 -6.21 -18.35 -27.91
N GLY A 107 -6.55 -17.78 -29.07
CA GLY A 107 -5.65 -17.73 -30.24
C GLY A 107 -4.41 -16.85 -30.03
N ASN A 108 -4.39 -16.01 -29.00
CA ASN A 108 -3.18 -15.28 -28.58
C ASN A 108 -2.24 -16.13 -27.71
N PHE A 109 -2.64 -17.35 -27.34
CA PHE A 109 -1.82 -18.35 -26.67
C PHE A 109 -1.08 -19.26 -27.68
N ASP A 110 -1.63 -19.41 -28.89
CA ASP A 110 -1.06 -20.17 -30.01
C ASP A 110 -0.01 -19.39 -30.84
N ALA A 111 0.24 -18.13 -30.50
CA ALA A 111 1.37 -17.37 -31.02
C ALA A 111 2.69 -17.82 -30.37
N LYS A 112 3.04 -19.09 -30.58
CA LYS A 112 4.36 -19.71 -30.46
C LYS A 112 5.23 -19.16 -29.30
N PRO A 113 5.01 -19.57 -28.04
CA PRO A 113 6.16 -19.74 -27.17
C PRO A 113 6.97 -20.89 -27.79
N GLY A 114 8.26 -20.68 -28.09
CA GLY A 114 9.13 -21.82 -28.40
C GLY A 114 8.89 -22.89 -27.33
N ALA A 115 8.65 -24.14 -27.71
CA ALA A 115 8.16 -25.18 -26.81
C ALA A 115 9.03 -25.26 -25.54
N LEU A 116 8.65 -24.51 -24.50
CA LEU A 116 9.33 -24.50 -23.22
C LEU A 116 8.90 -25.82 -22.58
N ASN A 117 9.77 -26.81 -22.65
CA ASN A 117 9.53 -28.13 -22.08
C ASN A 117 9.70 -28.03 -20.56
N ALA A 118 8.70 -27.44 -19.91
CA ALA A 118 8.66 -27.29 -18.46
C ALA A 118 8.22 -28.61 -17.79
N SER A 119 9.05 -29.65 -17.89
CA SER A 119 8.83 -30.87 -17.12
C SER A 119 9.30 -30.65 -15.68
N GLY A 120 8.38 -30.63 -14.72
CA GLY A 120 8.64 -30.44 -13.29
C GLY A 120 8.14 -29.10 -12.75
N ILE A 121 7.91 -29.02 -11.44
CA ILE A 121 7.31 -27.84 -10.78
C ILE A 121 8.21 -26.62 -10.93
N ASP A 122 9.51 -26.75 -10.69
CA ASP A 122 10.45 -25.62 -10.77
C ASP A 122 10.53 -25.05 -12.19
N ASN A 123 10.61 -25.92 -13.20
CA ASN A 123 10.62 -25.51 -14.61
C ASN A 123 9.29 -24.87 -15.04
N ALA A 124 8.15 -25.30 -14.48
CA ALA A 124 6.85 -24.67 -14.74
C ALA A 124 6.74 -23.28 -14.10
N LEU A 125 7.31 -23.10 -12.90
CA LEU A 125 7.39 -21.78 -12.26
C LEU A 125 8.31 -20.83 -13.03
N ASP A 126 9.45 -21.32 -13.53
CA ASP A 126 10.34 -20.54 -14.38
C ASP A 126 9.69 -20.17 -15.73
N ALA A 127 8.91 -21.07 -16.34
CA ALA A 127 8.13 -20.77 -17.55
C ALA A 127 7.07 -19.69 -17.28
N LEU A 128 6.42 -19.74 -16.11
CA LEU A 128 5.46 -18.73 -15.68
C LEU A 128 6.13 -17.38 -15.42
N ASP A 129 7.34 -17.36 -14.87
CA ASP A 129 8.09 -16.14 -14.63
C ASP A 129 8.56 -15.47 -15.93
N ILE A 130 8.89 -16.26 -16.96
CA ILE A 130 9.22 -15.74 -18.31
C ILE A 130 7.97 -15.14 -18.98
N THR A 131 6.83 -15.82 -18.89
CA THR A 131 5.56 -15.39 -19.52
C THR A 131 4.80 -14.32 -18.71
N GLY A 132 5.05 -14.25 -17.41
CA GLY A 132 4.50 -13.26 -16.50
C GLY A 132 5.01 -11.87 -16.84
N SER A 133 4.10 -10.93 -17.12
CA SER A 133 4.43 -9.52 -17.34
C SER A 133 4.79 -8.77 -16.06
N ALA A 134 5.32 -9.45 -15.04
CA ALA A 134 5.82 -8.83 -13.84
C ALA A 134 7.13 -8.10 -14.20
N GLN A 135 7.00 -6.82 -14.54
CA GLN A 135 8.12 -5.89 -14.65
C GLN A 135 8.65 -5.59 -13.24
N ASP A 136 9.14 -6.61 -12.55
CA ASP A 136 9.73 -6.43 -11.25
C ASP A 136 10.98 -5.57 -11.42
N LYS A 137 10.94 -4.39 -10.81
CA LYS A 137 12.04 -3.44 -10.85
C LYS A 137 13.21 -4.10 -10.16
N LEU A 138 14.21 -4.48 -10.95
CA LEU A 138 15.41 -5.12 -10.44
C LEU A 138 16.06 -4.21 -9.38
N ASP A 139 16.21 -4.76 -8.18
CA ASP A 139 16.58 -3.99 -7.00
C ASP A 139 18.05 -3.57 -7.04
N ARG A 140 18.30 -2.31 -6.69
CA ARG A 140 19.64 -1.70 -6.65
C ARG A 140 20.24 -1.69 -5.25
N HIS A 141 19.45 -1.95 -4.21
CA HIS A 141 19.86 -1.86 -2.82
C HIS A 141 19.42 -3.07 -2.00
N PRO A 142 19.98 -4.26 -2.27
CA PRO A 142 19.67 -5.47 -1.52
C PRO A 142 19.97 -5.30 -0.01
N GLU A 143 21.00 -4.53 0.36
CA GLU A 143 21.33 -4.21 1.77
C GLU A 143 20.17 -3.56 2.54
N ARG A 144 19.39 -2.69 1.88
CA ARG A 144 18.27 -1.98 2.53
C ARG A 144 17.08 -2.90 2.76
N ARG A 145 16.86 -3.86 1.86
CA ARG A 145 15.77 -4.84 1.98
C ARG A 145 16.13 -6.02 2.86
N PHE A 146 17.42 -6.34 3.00
CA PHE A 146 17.89 -7.45 3.83
C PHE A 146 17.31 -7.39 5.25
N LYS A 147 17.35 -6.22 5.90
CA LYS A 147 16.81 -6.07 7.26
C LYS A 147 15.29 -6.34 7.34
N ALA A 148 14.53 -5.86 6.35
CA ALA A 148 13.08 -6.05 6.31
C ALA A 148 12.70 -7.50 5.98
N ALA A 149 13.38 -8.09 5.00
CA ALA A 149 13.18 -9.49 4.62
C ALA A 149 13.59 -10.43 5.76
N TYR A 150 14.72 -10.16 6.42
CA TYR A 150 15.17 -10.92 7.58
C TYR A 150 14.17 -10.82 8.74
N ALA A 151 13.64 -9.64 9.04
CA ALA A 151 12.64 -9.49 10.10
C ALA A 151 11.34 -10.27 9.78
N ALA A 152 10.86 -10.20 8.53
CA ALA A 152 9.68 -10.95 8.10
C ALA A 152 9.90 -12.48 8.15
N PHE A 153 11.10 -12.94 7.83
CA PHE A 153 11.47 -14.36 7.95
C PHE A 153 11.65 -14.77 9.41
N GLU A 154 12.29 -13.94 10.23
CA GLU A 154 12.50 -14.18 11.66
C GLU A 154 11.16 -14.34 12.39
N GLU A 155 10.18 -13.45 12.16
CA GLU A 155 8.89 -13.52 12.84
C GLU A 155 8.12 -14.80 12.49
N ARG A 156 8.03 -15.15 11.21
CA ARG A 156 7.38 -16.37 10.73
C ARG A 156 8.05 -17.62 11.27
N ARG A 157 9.38 -17.69 11.21
CA ARG A 157 10.14 -18.86 11.63
C ARG A 157 10.24 -18.99 13.15
N LEU A 158 10.26 -17.87 13.88
CA LEU A 158 10.16 -17.88 15.35
C LEU A 158 8.81 -18.38 15.84
N ASP A 159 7.72 -18.13 15.11
CA ASP A 159 6.39 -18.66 15.44
C ASP A 159 6.34 -20.19 15.23
N GLU A 160 6.86 -20.67 14.09
CA GLU A 160 6.98 -22.11 13.81
C GLU A 160 7.88 -22.83 14.83
N MET A 161 9.03 -22.23 15.17
CA MET A 161 10.00 -22.78 16.13
C MET A 161 9.57 -22.59 17.59
N LYS A 162 8.45 -21.91 17.87
CA LYS A 162 8.01 -21.65 19.26
C LYS A 162 7.63 -22.93 19.99
N ASP A 163 7.06 -23.88 19.26
CA ASP A 163 6.60 -25.17 19.78
C ASP A 163 7.76 -26.16 19.98
N GLU A 164 8.90 -25.93 19.32
CA GLU A 164 10.13 -26.68 19.56
C GLU A 164 10.72 -26.32 20.94
N LYS A 165 10.38 -27.17 21.92
CA LYS A 165 10.85 -27.07 23.31
C LYS A 165 12.32 -27.48 23.41
N GLY A 166 13.18 -26.57 23.87
CA GLY A 166 14.55 -26.90 24.31
C GLY A 166 15.62 -25.88 23.92
N LEU A 167 15.40 -25.08 22.87
CA LEU A 167 16.40 -24.15 22.37
C LEU A 167 16.18 -22.72 22.92
N ARG A 168 17.24 -22.06 23.39
CA ARG A 168 17.17 -20.67 23.87
C ARG A 168 16.84 -19.74 22.70
N ARG A 169 16.11 -18.64 22.94
CA ARG A 169 15.73 -17.68 21.88
C ARG A 169 16.90 -17.25 20.99
N ASN A 170 18.07 -16.96 21.57
CA ASN A 170 19.26 -16.56 20.80
C ASN A 170 19.75 -17.66 19.86
N GLN A 171 19.74 -18.93 20.30
CA GLN A 171 20.13 -20.07 19.46
C GLN A 171 19.13 -20.28 18.32
N LYS A 172 17.83 -20.06 18.56
CA LYS A 172 16.80 -20.08 17.51
C LYS A 172 17.08 -18.99 16.47
N ILE A 173 17.39 -17.76 16.92
CA ILE A 173 17.74 -16.65 16.01
C ILE A 173 18.98 -16.98 15.19
N ASP A 174 20.03 -17.54 15.80
CA ASP A 174 21.25 -17.92 15.08
C ASP A 174 20.98 -19.02 14.02
N GLN A 175 20.09 -19.97 14.32
CA GLN A 175 19.67 -21.00 13.37
C GLN A 175 18.84 -20.39 12.23
N ILE A 176 17.86 -19.56 12.55
CA ILE A 176 17.01 -18.84 11.59
C ILE A 176 17.87 -17.98 10.66
N ARG A 177 18.91 -17.31 11.19
CA ARG A 177 19.84 -16.53 10.38
C ARG A 177 20.62 -17.37 9.39
N LYS A 178 21.11 -18.54 9.80
CA LYS A 178 21.79 -19.49 8.90
C LYS A 178 20.85 -20.05 7.84
N GLU A 179 19.59 -20.30 8.20
CA GLU A 179 18.55 -20.71 7.25
C GLU A 179 18.27 -19.58 6.24
N PHE A 180 18.13 -18.34 6.73
CA PHE A 180 17.88 -17.17 5.90
C PHE A 180 19.00 -16.87 4.92
N GLU A 181 20.26 -17.02 5.32
CA GLU A 181 21.42 -16.83 4.43
C GLU A 181 21.33 -17.69 3.15
N LYS A 182 20.76 -18.90 3.25
CA LYS A 182 20.56 -19.83 2.11
C LYS A 182 19.18 -19.73 1.48
N HIS A 183 18.24 -19.02 2.09
CA HIS A 183 16.85 -18.98 1.65
C HIS A 183 16.69 -18.13 0.38
N PRO A 184 15.78 -18.49 -0.56
CA PRO A 184 15.52 -17.70 -1.76
C PRO A 184 14.89 -16.32 -1.48
N GLU A 185 14.27 -16.11 -0.31
CA GLU A 185 13.76 -14.78 0.09
C GLU A 185 14.86 -13.80 0.52
N ASN A 186 16.11 -14.24 0.67
CA ASN A 186 17.22 -13.32 0.93
C ASN A 186 17.47 -12.47 -0.33
N PRO A 187 17.34 -11.14 -0.27
CA PRO A 187 17.57 -10.27 -1.43
C PRO A 187 18.97 -10.38 -2.02
N PHE A 188 19.97 -10.85 -1.26
CA PHE A 188 21.32 -11.09 -1.77
C PHE A 188 21.45 -12.34 -2.63
N ASN A 189 20.57 -13.33 -2.47
CA ASN A 189 20.54 -14.53 -3.31
C ASN A 189 19.77 -14.28 -4.62
N GLN A 190 19.10 -13.14 -4.73
CA GLN A 190 18.39 -12.70 -5.92
C GLN A 190 19.29 -11.84 -6.79
N VAL A 191 18.95 -11.76 -8.07
CA VAL A 191 19.68 -10.92 -9.02
C VAL A 191 19.46 -9.46 -8.66
N SER A 192 20.55 -8.78 -8.28
CA SER A 192 20.56 -7.36 -7.94
C SER A 192 21.43 -6.59 -8.93
N ALA A 193 21.14 -5.30 -9.07
CA ALA A 193 21.95 -4.43 -9.88
C ALA A 193 22.82 -3.53 -9.03
N THR A 194 23.96 -3.15 -9.59
CA THR A 194 24.81 -2.15 -8.97
C THR A 194 24.20 -0.76 -9.13
N TYR A 195 24.45 0.11 -8.15
CA TYR A 195 23.88 1.46 -8.10
C TYR A 195 24.24 2.32 -9.32
N ASN A 196 25.43 2.11 -9.90
CA ASN A 196 25.96 2.90 -11.02
C ASN A 196 25.49 2.42 -12.41
N MET A 197 24.74 1.31 -12.50
CA MET A 197 24.30 0.77 -13.80
C MET A 197 23.28 1.68 -14.48
N SER A 198 23.45 1.85 -15.79
CA SER A 198 22.50 2.59 -16.62
C SER A 198 21.19 1.81 -16.78
N LYS A 199 20.11 2.49 -17.15
CA LYS A 199 18.80 1.83 -17.36
C LYS A 199 18.85 0.75 -18.45
N GLU A 200 19.72 0.92 -19.45
CA GLU A 200 19.93 -0.04 -20.52
C GLU A 200 20.68 -1.28 -20.03
N GLU A 201 21.72 -1.10 -19.21
CA GLU A 201 22.45 -2.21 -18.58
C GLU A 201 21.55 -3.01 -17.62
N MET A 202 20.66 -2.33 -16.89
CA MET A 202 19.63 -2.97 -16.06
C MET A 202 18.61 -3.79 -16.85
N ALA A 203 18.36 -3.41 -18.12
CA ALA A 203 17.48 -4.15 -19.01
C ALA A 203 18.23 -5.36 -19.59
N ALA A 204 19.45 -5.14 -20.08
CA ALA A 204 20.32 -6.20 -20.56
C ALA A 204 20.57 -7.30 -19.51
N LEU A 205 20.74 -6.93 -18.24
CA LEU A 205 20.92 -7.89 -17.15
C LEU A 205 19.64 -8.70 -16.86
N ARG A 206 18.45 -8.09 -17.02
CA ARG A 206 17.17 -8.80 -16.94
C ARG A 206 16.99 -9.75 -18.13
N ASP A 207 17.31 -9.29 -19.32
CA ASP A 207 17.19 -10.08 -20.54
C ASP A 207 18.18 -11.26 -20.52
N ALA A 208 19.42 -11.05 -20.07
CA ALA A 208 20.41 -12.12 -19.89
C ALA A 208 19.95 -13.20 -18.88
N GLU A 209 19.28 -12.81 -17.79
CA GLU A 209 18.70 -13.76 -16.83
C GLU A 209 17.48 -14.50 -17.40
N LYS A 210 16.65 -13.82 -18.20
CA LYS A 210 15.56 -14.47 -18.94
C LYS A 210 16.10 -15.47 -19.94
N ASP A 211 17.10 -15.10 -20.74
CA ASP A 211 17.77 -15.99 -21.69
C ASP A 211 18.38 -17.22 -20.99
N LYS A 212 18.97 -17.04 -19.80
CA LYS A 212 19.53 -18.13 -19.00
C LYS A 212 18.43 -19.08 -18.51
N LYS A 213 17.28 -18.56 -18.08
CA LYS A 213 16.12 -19.37 -17.71
C LYS A 213 15.56 -20.10 -18.94
N GLU A 214 15.38 -19.41 -20.06
CA GLU A 214 14.92 -20.00 -21.32
C GLU A 214 15.83 -21.15 -21.78
N LYS A 215 17.16 -20.96 -21.76
CA LYS A 215 18.12 -22.03 -22.10
C LYS A 215 17.96 -23.26 -21.19
N ARG A 216 17.79 -23.05 -19.88
CA ARG A 216 17.55 -24.14 -18.93
C ARG A 216 16.25 -24.90 -19.23
N LEU A 217 15.19 -24.22 -19.65
CA LEU A 217 13.91 -24.85 -20.00
C LEU A 217 13.93 -25.55 -21.36
N VAL A 218 14.76 -25.07 -22.28
CA VAL A 218 14.92 -25.68 -23.61
C VAL A 218 15.89 -26.87 -23.56
N GLY A 219 16.68 -27.01 -22.48
CA GLY A 219 17.54 -28.17 -22.25
C GLY A 219 18.84 -28.15 -23.05
N VAL A 220 19.36 -26.96 -23.38
CA VAL A 220 20.64 -26.74 -24.10
C VAL A 220 21.71 -26.21 -23.14
#